data_AF-A0A930WJ09-F1
#
_entry.id   AF-A0A930WJ09-F1
#
_cell.length_a   1.000
_cell.length_b   1.000
_cell.length_c   1.000
_cell.angle_alpha   90.00
_cell.angle_beta   90.00
_cell.angle_gamma   90.00
#
_symmetry.space_group_name_H-M   'P 1'
#
loop_
_entity.id
_entity.type
_entity.pdbx_description
1 polymer ?
#
loop_
_entity_poly.entity_id
_entity_poly.type
_entity_poly.pdbx_seq_one_letter_code
_entity_poly.pdbx_strand_id
1 'polypeptide(L)'
;MHSIDHGLKENFFCWEGRLNRKRYIMRLLVLAGVSVALYLFDIMVLMLRLGSPAVYMAQPDMTPGTISALTFGLALILSLLYLPVAVSGYMLMIRRLHDLNLSGFFVLLSFVPIVSFGLIVYLFIKKGTEGDNDYGADPLDAAAVPAHVYDNPYARTDTTSKE
;
A
#
# COMPACT_ATOMS: atom_id res chain seq x y z
N MET A 1 19.30 -10.71 13.56
CA MET A 1 17.99 -10.27 14.12
C MET A 1 17.44 -9.24 13.15
N HIS A 2 16.43 -9.61 12.34
CA HIS A 2 15.96 -8.81 11.21
C HIS A 2 15.52 -7.43 11.69
N SER A 3 16.08 -6.35 11.14
CA SER A 3 15.65 -4.99 11.49
C SER A 3 14.15 -4.88 11.26
N ILE A 4 13.43 -4.48 12.30
CA ILE A 4 12.06 -4.06 12.17
C ILE A 4 12.16 -2.78 11.33
N ASP A 5 11.49 -2.73 10.18
CA ASP A 5 11.44 -1.52 9.38
C ASP A 5 10.91 -0.39 10.28
N HIS A 6 11.79 0.54 10.67
CA HIS A 6 11.48 1.55 11.67
C HIS A 6 10.77 2.73 10.97
N GLY A 7 9.44 2.67 10.91
CA GLY A 7 8.60 3.78 10.47
C GLY A 7 7.53 3.42 9.44
N LEU A 8 6.54 4.31 9.29
CA LEU A 8 5.42 4.12 8.34
C LEU A 8 5.90 4.16 6.89
N LYS A 9 6.89 5.00 6.60
CA LYS A 9 7.41 5.20 5.24
C LYS A 9 8.10 3.94 4.72
N GLU A 10 8.94 3.33 5.56
CA GLU A 10 9.76 2.16 5.24
C GLU A 10 8.88 0.91 5.08
N ASN A 11 7.80 0.84 5.85
CA ASN A 11 6.84 -0.25 5.79
C ASN A 11 5.89 -0.15 4.58
N PHE A 12 5.37 1.05 4.28
CA PHE A 12 4.22 1.23 3.39
C PHE A 12 4.46 2.15 2.20
N PHE A 13 5.40 3.10 2.28
CA PHE A 13 5.64 4.14 1.26
C PHE A 13 7.04 4.09 0.63
N CYS A 14 7.65 2.91 0.61
CA CYS A 14 8.94 2.66 -0.01
C CYS A 14 8.76 1.65 -1.15
N TRP A 15 9.36 1.95 -2.31
CA TRP A 15 9.37 1.07 -3.50
C TRP A 15 10.70 0.31 -3.66
N GLU A 16 11.71 0.65 -2.88
CA GLU A 16 13.06 0.10 -2.99
C GLU A 16 13.21 -1.20 -2.19
N GLY A 17 14.12 -2.05 -2.66
CA GLY A 17 14.44 -3.32 -2.03
C GLY A 17 13.39 -4.41 -2.26
N ARG A 18 13.57 -5.50 -1.52
CA ARG A 18 12.80 -6.74 -1.64
C ARG A 18 11.78 -6.88 -0.52
N LEU A 19 10.65 -7.52 -0.80
CA LEU A 19 9.66 -7.86 0.19
C LEU A 19 9.25 -9.33 0.10
N ASN A 20 9.62 -10.10 1.13
CA ASN A 20 9.23 -11.49 1.26
C ASN A 20 7.71 -11.66 1.31
N ARG A 21 7.20 -12.76 0.73
CA ARG A 21 5.77 -13.13 0.70
C ARG A 21 5.05 -12.98 2.04
N LYS A 22 5.66 -13.38 3.18
CA LYS A 22 5.01 -13.31 4.51
C LYS A 22 4.77 -11.85 4.90
N ARG A 23 5.78 -10.99 4.74
CA ARG A 23 5.67 -9.56 5.05
C ARG A 23 4.72 -8.86 4.09
N TYR A 24 4.74 -9.22 2.82
CA TYR A 24 3.81 -8.74 1.82
C TYR A 24 2.35 -9.02 2.22
N ILE A 25 2.03 -10.28 2.55
CA ILE A 25 0.66 -10.66 2.97
C ILE A 25 0.25 -9.94 4.26
N MET A 26 1.12 -9.89 5.27
CA MET A 26 0.79 -9.21 6.53
C MET A 26 0.52 -7.71 6.33
N ARG A 27 1.34 -7.01 5.54
CA ARG A 27 1.12 -5.58 5.24
C ARG A 27 -0.14 -5.37 4.40
N LEU A 28 -0.42 -6.27 3.46
CA LEU A 28 -1.66 -6.24 2.69
C LEU A 28 -2.89 -6.42 3.59
N LEU A 29 -2.84 -7.31 4.60
CA LEU A 29 -3.91 -7.46 5.59
C LEU A 29 -4.11 -6.20 6.43
N VAL A 30 -3.03 -5.51 6.82
CA VAL A 30 -3.12 -4.21 7.51
C VAL A 30 -3.82 -3.19 6.62
N LEU A 31 -3.41 -3.06 5.35
CA LEU A 31 -4.06 -2.16 4.39
C LEU A 31 -5.54 -2.52 4.15
N ALA A 32 -5.86 -3.82 4.11
CA ALA A 32 -7.24 -4.29 3.99
C ALA A 32 -8.07 -3.90 5.23
N GLY A 33 -7.53 -4.06 6.44
CA GLY A 33 -8.20 -3.63 7.67
C GLY A 33 -8.45 -2.12 7.72
N VAL A 34 -7.46 -1.32 7.33
CA VAL A 34 -7.63 0.15 7.21
C VAL A 34 -8.70 0.49 6.16
N SER A 35 -8.69 -0.17 5.01
CA SER A 35 -9.68 0.04 3.95
C SER A 35 -11.10 -0.30 4.40
N VAL A 36 -11.27 -1.38 5.18
CA VAL A 36 -12.56 -1.74 5.78
C VAL A 36 -13.02 -0.68 6.77
N ALA A 37 -12.13 -0.16 7.62
CA ALA A 37 -12.47 0.90 8.56
C ALA A 37 -12.92 2.19 7.85
N LEU A 38 -12.24 2.59 6.77
CA LEU A 38 -12.64 3.73 5.93
C LEU A 38 -14.00 3.49 5.28
N TYR A 39 -14.24 2.28 4.77
CA TYR A 39 -15.53 1.92 4.16
C TYR A 39 -16.68 1.96 5.16
N LEU A 40 -16.48 1.45 6.37
CA LEU A 40 -17.46 1.53 7.45
C LEU A 40 -17.72 2.99 7.87
N PHE A 41 -16.68 3.82 7.88
CA PHE A 41 -16.81 5.25 8.15
C PHE A 41 -17.64 5.96 7.07
N ASP A 42 -17.37 5.70 5.79
CA ASP A 42 -18.14 6.28 4.68
C ASP A 42 -19.61 5.84 4.73
N ILE A 43 -19.87 4.56 4.99
CA ILE A 43 -21.23 4.04 5.20
C ILE A 43 -21.90 4.74 6.37
N MET A 44 -21.22 4.88 7.51
CA MET A 44 -21.77 5.57 8.67
C MET A 44 -22.16 7.01 8.32
N VAL A 45 -21.29 7.75 7.63
CA VAL A 45 -21.58 9.12 7.18
C VAL A 45 -22.77 9.15 6.23
N LEU A 46 -22.87 8.21 5.29
CA LEU A 46 -24.00 8.10 4.37
C LEU A 46 -25.31 7.80 5.09
N MET A 47 -25.30 6.87 6.05
CA MET A 47 -26.49 6.50 6.83
C MET A 47 -26.96 7.64 7.74
N LEU A 48 -26.04 8.41 8.32
CA LEU A 48 -26.38 9.62 9.07
C LEU A 48 -27.01 10.70 8.17
N ARG A 49 -26.59 10.80 6.91
CA ARG A 49 -27.16 11.75 5.94
C ARG A 49 -28.53 11.33 5.42
N LEU A 50 -28.69 10.06 5.02
CA LEU A 50 -29.94 9.54 4.45
C LEU A 50 -31.00 9.22 5.52
N GLY A 51 -30.56 8.86 6.74
CA GLY A 51 -31.44 8.43 7.82
C GLY A 51 -31.89 9.55 8.77
N SER A 52 -31.37 10.78 8.64
CA SER A 52 -31.76 11.89 9.52
C SER A 52 -32.85 12.76 8.89
N PRO A 53 -34.11 12.68 9.35
CA PRO A 53 -35.17 13.56 8.87
C PRO A 53 -34.83 15.03 9.14
N ALA A 54 -34.02 15.32 10.17
CA ALA A 54 -33.52 16.66 10.46
C ALA A 54 -32.74 17.29 9.30
N VAL A 55 -31.98 16.52 8.49
CA VAL A 55 -31.27 17.05 7.32
C VAL A 55 -32.25 17.48 6.23
N TYR A 56 -33.28 16.67 5.98
CA TYR A 56 -34.32 16.99 5.00
C TYR A 56 -35.23 18.13 5.48
N MET A 57 -35.55 18.18 6.77
CA MET A 57 -36.43 19.21 7.36
C MET A 57 -35.72 20.54 7.59
N ALA A 58 -34.40 20.55 7.81
CA ALA A 58 -33.60 21.78 7.93
C ALA A 58 -33.41 22.50 6.58
N GLN A 59 -33.73 21.83 5.46
CA GLN A 59 -33.55 22.39 4.11
C GLN A 59 -34.83 22.20 3.28
N PRO A 60 -35.95 22.83 3.67
CA PRO A 60 -37.24 22.65 3.01
C PRO A 60 -37.26 23.18 1.56
N ASP A 61 -36.41 24.17 1.26
CA ASP A 61 -36.33 24.81 -0.07
C ASP A 61 -35.35 24.09 -1.02
N MET A 62 -34.63 23.07 -0.55
CA MET A 62 -33.65 22.36 -1.38
C MET A 62 -34.30 21.31 -2.25
N THR A 63 -34.06 21.41 -3.55
CA THR A 63 -34.52 20.39 -4.51
C THR A 63 -33.82 19.04 -4.25
N PRO A 64 -34.48 17.90 -4.54
CA PRO A 64 -33.85 16.58 -4.46
C PRO A 64 -32.55 16.46 -5.27
N GLY A 65 -32.45 17.20 -6.38
CA GLY A 65 -31.24 17.26 -7.20
C GLY A 65 -30.06 17.89 -6.46
N THR A 66 -30.30 18.98 -5.72
CA THR A 66 -29.25 19.64 -4.92
C THR A 66 -28.76 18.73 -3.79
N ILE A 67 -29.67 18.02 -3.09
CA ILE A 67 -29.31 17.07 -2.03
C ILE A 67 -28.46 15.92 -2.58
N SER A 68 -28.84 15.39 -3.75
CA SER A 68 -28.09 14.32 -4.42
C SER A 68 -26.70 14.77 -4.83
N ALA A 69 -26.57 15.98 -5.39
CA ALA A 69 -25.28 16.55 -5.78
C ALA A 69 -24.34 16.77 -4.59
N LEU A 70 -24.84 17.30 -3.47
CA LEU A 70 -24.05 17.47 -2.25
C LEU A 70 -23.60 16.13 -1.65
N THR A 71 -24.49 15.12 -1.67
CA THR A 71 -24.18 13.78 -1.18
C THR A 71 -23.09 13.13 -2.03
N PHE A 72 -23.20 13.23 -3.36
CA PHE A 72 -22.19 12.73 -4.28
C PHE A 72 -20.85 13.48 -4.13
N GLY A 73 -20.90 14.81 -4.02
CA GLY A 73 -19.70 15.63 -3.82
C GLY A 73 -18.96 15.26 -2.53
N LEU A 74 -19.69 15.04 -1.44
CA LEU A 74 -19.10 14.57 -0.18
C LEU A 74 -18.47 13.18 -0.33
N ALA A 75 -19.16 12.23 -0.97
CA ALA A 75 -18.63 10.89 -1.22
C ALA A 75 -17.32 10.95 -2.05
N LEU A 76 -17.25 11.84 -3.04
CA LEU A 76 -16.04 12.05 -3.85
C LEU A 76 -14.89 12.61 -3.00
N ILE A 77 -15.16 13.57 -2.12
CA ILE A 77 -14.15 14.10 -1.19
C ILE A 77 -13.64 13.00 -0.25
N LEU A 78 -14.54 12.20 0.33
CA LEU A 78 -14.16 11.10 1.22
C LEU A 78 -13.35 10.01 0.50
N SER A 79 -13.63 9.78 -0.79
CA SER A 79 -12.85 8.82 -1.60
C SER A 79 -11.35 9.16 -1.69
N LEU A 80 -10.97 10.42 -1.47
CA LEU A 80 -9.56 10.83 -1.44
C LEU A 80 -8.78 10.18 -0.27
N LEU A 81 -9.46 9.75 0.79
CA LEU A 81 -8.85 9.04 1.93
C LEU A 81 -8.26 7.67 1.52
N TYR A 82 -8.69 7.11 0.39
CA TYR A 82 -8.18 5.82 -0.11
C TYR A 82 -6.88 5.97 -0.92
N LEU A 83 -6.52 7.18 -1.35
CA LEU A 83 -5.31 7.39 -2.17
C LEU A 83 -4.03 6.88 -1.48
N PRO A 84 -3.75 7.19 -0.18
CA PRO A 84 -2.55 6.68 0.47
C PRO A 84 -2.53 5.15 0.58
N VAL A 85 -3.70 4.53 0.78
CA VAL A 85 -3.84 3.07 0.87
C VAL A 85 -3.54 2.44 -0.49
N ALA A 86 -4.09 2.99 -1.58
CA ALA A 86 -3.85 2.53 -2.94
C ALA A 86 -2.36 2.66 -3.31
N VAL A 87 -1.76 3.83 -3.07
CA VAL A 87 -0.33 4.07 -3.31
C VAL A 87 0.53 3.06 -2.56
N SER A 88 0.22 2.84 -1.27
CA SER A 88 0.95 1.86 -0.47
C SER A 88 0.80 0.43 -1.02
N GLY A 89 -0.40 0.02 -1.42
CA GLY A 89 -0.64 -1.30 -2.02
C GLY A 89 0.21 -1.54 -3.27
N TYR A 90 0.32 -0.54 -4.15
CA TYR A 90 1.17 -0.61 -5.34
C TYR A 90 2.66 -0.66 -4.99
N MET A 91 3.12 0.13 -4.03
CA MET A 91 4.52 0.10 -3.59
C MET A 91 4.92 -1.26 -3.00
N LEU A 92 4.03 -1.89 -2.22
CA LEU A 92 4.24 -3.26 -1.72
C LEU A 92 4.29 -4.28 -2.86
N MET A 93 3.44 -4.12 -3.88
CA MET A 93 3.44 -5.01 -5.05
C MET A 93 4.74 -4.89 -5.86
N ILE A 94 5.26 -3.67 -6.03
CA ILE A 94 6.56 -3.43 -6.67
C ILE A 94 7.69 -4.14 -5.92
N ARG A 95 7.80 -3.96 -4.60
CA ARG A 95 8.82 -4.65 -3.79
C ARG A 95 8.67 -6.17 -3.80
N ARG A 96 7.45 -6.67 -3.99
CA ARG A 96 7.19 -8.10 -4.13
C ARG A 96 7.64 -8.63 -5.49
N LEU A 97 7.48 -7.85 -6.56
CA LEU A 97 8.03 -8.15 -7.88
C LEU A 97 9.57 -8.16 -7.85
N HIS A 98 10.18 -7.20 -7.17
CA HIS A 98 11.62 -7.16 -6.95
C HIS A 98 12.15 -8.40 -6.21
N ASP A 99 11.39 -8.95 -5.25
CA ASP A 99 11.76 -10.21 -4.59
C ASP A 99 11.72 -11.43 -5.53
N LEU A 100 11.04 -11.33 -6.68
CA LEU A 100 11.02 -12.33 -7.74
C LEU A 100 12.03 -12.04 -8.86
N ASN A 101 12.92 -11.07 -8.65
CA ASN A 101 13.82 -10.51 -9.66
C ASN A 101 13.10 -10.05 -10.94
N LEU A 102 11.91 -9.48 -10.77
CA LEU A 102 11.11 -8.89 -11.83
C LEU A 102 11.07 -7.37 -11.68
N SER A 103 11.02 -6.66 -12.80
CA SER A 103 10.85 -5.20 -12.82
C SER A 103 9.55 -4.76 -12.15
N GLY A 104 9.61 -3.66 -11.39
CA GLY A 104 8.41 -2.98 -10.86
C GLY A 104 7.41 -2.58 -11.94
N PHE A 105 7.82 -2.48 -13.21
CA PHE A 105 6.93 -2.21 -14.35
C PHE A 105 5.80 -3.22 -14.51
N PHE A 106 6.01 -4.48 -14.08
CA PHE A 106 4.96 -5.51 -14.11
C PHE A 106 3.75 -5.17 -13.23
N VAL A 107 3.85 -4.15 -12.36
CA VAL A 107 2.72 -3.60 -11.60
C VAL A 107 1.57 -3.16 -12.51
N LEU A 108 1.87 -2.70 -13.73
CA LEU A 108 0.88 -2.23 -14.71
C LEU A 108 -0.06 -3.34 -15.20
N LEU A 109 0.36 -4.61 -15.08
CA LEU A 109 -0.51 -5.75 -15.41
C LEU A 109 -1.75 -5.82 -14.51
N SER A 110 -1.71 -5.19 -13.33
CA SER A 110 -2.85 -5.11 -12.43
C SER A 110 -4.04 -4.30 -12.96
N PHE A 111 -3.84 -3.46 -13.99
CA PHE A 111 -4.92 -2.69 -14.63
C PHE A 111 -5.77 -3.53 -15.59
N VAL A 112 -5.34 -4.74 -15.95
CA VAL A 112 -6.10 -5.66 -16.80
C VAL A 112 -6.76 -6.73 -15.91
N PRO A 113 -8.10 -6.80 -15.77
CA PRO A 113 -8.76 -7.59 -14.73
C PRO A 113 -8.34 -9.07 -14.67
N ILE A 114 -8.32 -9.75 -15.82
CA ILE A 114 -7.96 -11.18 -15.89
C ILE A 114 -6.47 -11.39 -15.55
N VAL A 115 -5.59 -10.53 -16.07
CA VAL A 115 -4.14 -10.62 -15.81
C VAL A 115 -3.82 -10.25 -14.37
N SER A 116 -4.52 -9.26 -13.81
CA SER A 116 -4.42 -8.83 -12.42
C SER A 116 -4.68 -9.99 -11.46
N PHE A 117 -5.74 -10.77 -11.70
CA PHE A 117 -6.03 -11.95 -10.89
C PHE A 117 -4.88 -12.97 -10.93
N GLY A 118 -4.37 -13.28 -12.13
CA GLY A 118 -3.22 -14.18 -12.29
C GLY A 118 -1.96 -13.66 -11.59
N LEU A 119 -1.69 -12.35 -11.69
CA LEU A 119 -0.57 -11.68 -11.05
C LEU A 119 -0.66 -11.78 -9.52
N ILE A 120 -1.83 -11.49 -8.95
CA ILE A 120 -2.05 -11.56 -7.50
C ILE A 120 -1.79 -12.99 -7.00
N VAL A 121 -2.39 -14.00 -7.65
CA VAL A 121 -2.18 -15.42 -7.30
C VAL A 121 -0.69 -15.78 -7.39
N TYR A 122 -0.02 -15.35 -8.45
CA TYR A 122 1.42 -15.58 -8.64
C TYR A 122 2.25 -14.97 -7.50
N LEU A 123 1.99 -13.71 -7.13
CA LEU A 123 2.73 -13.01 -6.07
C LEU A 123 2.52 -13.62 -4.67
N PHE A 124 1.36 -14.24 -4.43
CA PHE A 124 1.05 -14.91 -3.17
C PHE A 124 1.77 -16.26 -3.03
N ILE A 125 1.86 -17.03 -4.12
CA ILE A 125 2.31 -18.43 -4.06
C ILE A 125 3.81 -18.55 -4.36
N LYS A 126 4.34 -17.81 -5.34
CA LYS A 126 5.70 -18.01 -5.84
C LYS A 126 6.75 -17.68 -4.76
N LYS A 127 7.75 -18.54 -4.55
CA LYS A 127 8.88 -18.22 -3.66
C LYS A 127 9.75 -17.11 -4.29
N GLY A 128 10.26 -16.20 -3.45
CA GLY A 128 11.30 -15.22 -3.82
C GLY A 128 12.58 -15.88 -4.32
N THR A 129 13.46 -15.10 -4.96
CA THR A 129 14.79 -15.57 -5.39
C THR A 129 15.67 -15.90 -4.19
N GLU A 130 16.44 -16.97 -4.28
CA GLU A 130 17.41 -17.37 -3.24
C GLU A 130 18.72 -16.60 -3.44
N GLY A 131 19.29 -16.10 -2.34
CA GLY A 131 20.50 -15.29 -2.40
C GLY A 131 20.26 -13.87 -2.94
N ASP A 132 21.35 -13.18 -3.24
CA ASP A 132 21.33 -11.80 -3.72
C ASP A 132 20.70 -11.70 -5.12
N ASN A 133 19.97 -10.61 -5.36
CA ASN A 133 19.36 -10.32 -6.66
C ASN A 133 19.59 -8.86 -7.06
N ASP A 134 19.09 -8.45 -8.23
CA ASP A 134 19.31 -7.11 -8.80
C ASP A 134 18.73 -5.97 -7.93
N TYR A 135 17.89 -6.33 -6.95
CA TYR A 135 17.18 -5.43 -6.04
C TYR A 135 17.65 -5.54 -4.58
N GLY A 136 18.71 -6.31 -4.31
CA GLY A 136 19.39 -6.39 -3.02
C GLY A 136 19.53 -7.79 -2.42
N ALA A 137 20.11 -7.84 -1.23
CA ALA A 137 20.40 -9.07 -0.52
C ALA A 137 19.14 -9.86 -0.12
N ASP A 138 19.28 -11.17 0.10
CA ASP A 138 18.16 -12.02 0.50
C ASP A 138 17.59 -11.57 1.86
N PRO A 139 16.30 -11.18 1.93
CA PRO A 139 15.67 -10.77 3.19
C PRO A 139 15.56 -11.90 4.24
N LEU A 140 15.81 -13.15 3.86
CA LEU A 140 15.82 -14.31 4.75
C LEU A 140 17.23 -14.75 5.18
N ASP A 141 18.28 -14.33 4.46
CA ASP A 141 19.64 -14.79 4.74
C ASP A 141 20.35 -13.84 5.72
N ALA A 142 20.06 -14.01 7.00
CA ALA A 142 20.62 -13.22 8.09
C ALA A 142 22.13 -13.49 8.36
N ALA A 143 22.79 -14.36 7.57
CA ALA A 143 24.18 -14.75 7.77
C ALA A 143 25.20 -13.91 6.97
N ALA A 144 24.78 -13.17 5.95
CA ALA A 144 25.68 -12.46 5.03
C ALA A 144 25.94 -10.97 5.36
N VAL A 145 25.20 -10.38 6.31
CA VAL A 145 25.24 -8.92 6.53
C VAL A 145 25.88 -8.59 7.88
N PRO A 146 27.07 -7.93 7.92
CA PRO A 146 27.74 -7.58 9.15
C PRO A 146 26.96 -6.53 9.95
N ALA A 147 26.99 -6.68 11.28
CA ALA A 147 26.10 -5.98 12.23
C ALA A 147 26.13 -4.44 12.18
N HIS A 148 27.13 -3.81 11.56
CA HIS A 148 27.31 -2.36 11.51
C HIS A 148 26.60 -1.69 10.30
N VAL A 149 26.09 -2.46 9.34
CA VAL A 149 25.37 -1.93 8.17
C VAL A 149 23.88 -1.68 8.48
N TYR A 150 23.39 -2.17 9.62
CA TYR A 150 21.97 -2.10 9.98
C TYR A 150 21.53 -0.78 10.62
N ASP A 151 22.44 0.16 10.89
CA ASP A 151 22.09 1.44 11.53
C ASP A 151 21.41 2.43 10.57
N ASN A 152 21.68 2.33 9.27
CA ASN A 152 20.93 3.04 8.21
C ASN A 152 21.35 2.51 6.82
N PRO A 153 20.56 1.64 6.17
CA PRO A 153 20.90 1.13 4.83
C PRO A 153 20.82 2.22 3.73
N TYR A 154 20.39 3.43 4.06
CA TYR A 154 20.36 4.61 3.18
C TYR A 154 21.37 5.70 3.58
N ALA A 155 22.25 5.43 4.55
CA ALA A 155 23.40 6.31 4.75
C ALA A 155 24.24 6.23 3.47
N ARG A 156 24.20 7.29 2.67
CA ARG A 156 25.11 7.48 1.55
C ARG A 156 26.50 7.27 2.13
N THR A 157 27.16 6.17 1.78
CA THR A 157 28.58 6.03 2.07
C THR A 157 29.24 7.06 1.18
N ASP A 158 29.46 8.26 1.71
CA ASP A 158 30.37 9.23 1.12
C ASP A 158 31.78 8.65 1.26
N THR A 159 32.06 7.58 0.52
CA THR A 159 33.42 7.21 0.15
C THR A 159 33.83 8.15 -0.97
N THR A 160 33.91 9.45 -0.67
CA THR A 160 34.83 10.30 -1.39
C THR A 160 36.23 9.81 -1.03
N SER A 161 36.80 9.04 -1.94
CA SER A 161 38.24 8.90 -2.09
C SER A 161 38.89 10.27 -1.97
N LYS A 162 39.60 10.50 -0.87
CA LYS A 162 40.67 11.50 -0.81
C LYS A 162 41.94 10.75 -0.44
N GLU A 163 42.60 10.28 -1.49
CA GLU A 163 44.05 10.41 -1.57
C GLU A 163 44.42 11.90 -1.60
#